data_AF-A0A182ANL4-F1
#
_entry.id   AF-A0A182ANL4-F1
#
_cell.length_a   1.000
_cell.length_b   1.000
_cell.length_c   1.000
_cell.angle_alpha   90.00
_cell.angle_beta   90.00
_cell.angle_gamma   90.00
#
_symmetry.space_group_name_H-M   'P 1'
#
loop_
_entity.id
_entity.type
_entity.pdbx_description
1 polymer ?
#
loop_
_entity_poly.entity_id
_entity_poly.type
_entity_poly.pdbx_seq_one_letter_code
_entity_poly.pdbx_strand_id
1 'polypeptide(L)'
;MTDLDAFLRWNSGHLLENRTRGAYAEWLVHRALGLDPGEHRIEWADVDVTDGGITLEVKSAAYVQSWPQAKPSVISFPIEQRVATAYVFCLLAEQDPELVDPQDLTQWHFWVVPTGKLHEGRKSIGLQPLIRAFGPGISYGELRACIEALRT
;
A
#
# COMPACT_ATOMS: atom_id res chain seq x y z
N MET A 1 -24.93 4.38 15.73
CA MET A 1 -23.79 5.26 15.44
C MET A 1 -23.75 6.29 16.54
N THR A 2 -22.70 6.29 17.34
CA THR A 2 -22.47 7.26 18.42
C THR A 2 -21.96 8.59 17.82
N ASP A 3 -21.95 9.66 18.62
CA ASP A 3 -21.33 10.93 18.21
C ASP A 3 -19.82 10.75 17.93
N LEU A 4 -19.16 9.89 18.72
CA LEU A 4 -17.78 9.48 18.48
C LEU A 4 -17.61 8.76 17.13
N ASP A 5 -18.50 7.83 16.77
CA ASP A 5 -18.45 7.15 15.46
C ASP A 5 -18.61 8.15 14.31
N ALA A 6 -19.48 9.15 14.47
CA ALA A 6 -19.70 10.20 13.47
C ALA A 6 -18.45 11.08 13.31
N PHE A 7 -17.83 11.48 14.42
CA PHE A 7 -16.58 12.23 14.43
C PHE A 7 -15.45 11.43 13.77
N LEU A 8 -15.26 10.16 14.14
CA LEU A 8 -14.22 9.30 13.57
C LEU A 8 -14.40 9.14 12.06
N ARG A 9 -15.63 8.89 11.59
CA ARG A 9 -15.92 8.78 10.16
C ARG A 9 -15.63 10.08 9.40
N TRP A 10 -15.98 11.23 9.96
CA TRP A 10 -15.68 12.52 9.36
C TRP A 10 -14.17 12.81 9.34
N ASN A 11 -13.47 12.52 10.44
CA ASN A 11 -12.04 12.78 10.61
C ASN A 11 -11.16 11.87 9.73
N SER A 12 -11.50 10.59 9.58
CA SER A 12 -10.75 9.66 8.72
C SER A 12 -10.82 10.03 7.23
N GLY A 13 -11.86 10.75 6.82
CA GLY A 13 -12.06 11.14 5.42
C GLY A 13 -12.38 9.96 4.49
N HIS A 14 -12.20 10.18 3.19
CA HIS A 14 -12.45 9.18 2.16
C HIS A 14 -11.24 8.27 1.96
N LEU A 15 -11.42 6.96 1.83
CA LEU A 15 -10.34 6.00 1.54
C LEU A 15 -9.63 6.20 0.18
N LEU A 16 -10.11 7.14 -0.65
CA LEU A 16 -9.48 7.52 -1.92
C LEU A 16 -8.54 8.72 -1.75
N GLU A 17 -8.61 9.42 -0.62
CA GLU A 17 -7.62 10.44 -0.27
C GLU A 17 -6.28 9.74 -0.02
N ASN A 18 -5.19 10.35 -0.47
CA ASN A 18 -3.87 9.71 -0.54
C ASN A 18 -3.31 9.26 0.82
N ARG A 19 -3.49 10.04 1.89
CA ARG A 19 -3.05 9.72 3.25
C ARG A 19 -3.90 8.60 3.82
N THR A 20 -5.23 8.71 3.72
CA THR A 20 -6.13 7.69 4.25
C THR A 20 -5.97 6.36 3.48
N ARG A 21 -5.80 6.41 2.16
CA ARG A 21 -5.51 5.23 1.33
C ARG A 21 -4.17 4.58 1.69
N GLY A 22 -3.16 5.39 2.02
CA GLY A 22 -1.86 4.91 2.49
C GLY A 22 -1.99 4.11 3.79
N ALA A 23 -2.66 4.70 4.79
CA ALA A 23 -2.95 4.03 6.05
C ALA A 23 -3.78 2.75 5.87
N TYR A 24 -4.76 2.77 4.95
CA TYR A 24 -5.55 1.58 4.65
C TYR A 24 -4.71 0.48 3.99
N ALA A 25 -3.81 0.81 3.07
CA ALA A 25 -2.89 -0.16 2.47
C ALA A 25 -1.97 -0.81 3.52
N GLU A 26 -1.43 -0.03 4.45
CA GLU A 26 -0.65 -0.52 5.59
C GLU A 26 -1.48 -1.47 6.48
N TRP A 27 -2.73 -1.10 6.77
CA TRP A 27 -3.67 -1.96 7.50
C TRP A 27 -3.93 -3.28 6.76
N LEU A 28 -4.10 -3.25 5.43
CA LEU A 28 -4.27 -4.45 4.63
C LEU A 28 -3.08 -5.41 4.76
N VAL A 29 -1.84 -4.90 4.78
CA VAL A 29 -0.62 -5.71 4.98
C VAL A 29 -0.63 -6.37 6.37
N HIS A 30 -0.90 -5.61 7.44
CA HIS A 30 -1.04 -6.19 8.78
C HIS A 30 -2.10 -7.29 8.83
N ARG A 31 -3.27 -7.03 8.23
CA ARG A 31 -4.37 -8.00 8.14
C ARG A 31 -4.00 -9.25 7.36
N ALA A 32 -3.26 -9.11 6.26
CA ALA A 32 -2.81 -10.24 5.45
C ALA A 32 -1.88 -11.14 6.28
N LEU A 33 -0.99 -10.54 7.07
CA LEU A 33 -0.08 -11.23 8.00
C LEU A 33 -0.73 -11.69 9.30
N GLY A 34 -1.98 -11.28 9.56
CA GLY A 34 -2.70 -11.65 10.79
C GLY A 34 -2.10 -10.99 12.03
N LEU A 35 -1.46 -9.84 11.85
CA LEU A 35 -0.87 -9.05 12.91
C LEU A 35 -1.92 -8.11 13.49
N ASP A 36 -1.81 -7.87 14.79
CA ASP A 36 -2.49 -6.75 15.44
C ASP A 36 -1.56 -5.51 15.37
N PRO A 37 -1.90 -4.48 14.57
CA PRO A 37 -1.10 -3.25 14.50
C PRO A 37 -1.28 -2.35 15.74
N GLY A 38 -2.13 -2.74 16.70
CA GLY A 38 -2.43 -1.95 17.89
C GLY A 38 -3.64 -1.03 17.72
N GLU A 39 -3.95 -0.29 18.78
CA GLU A 39 -5.14 0.58 18.85
C GLU A 39 -5.06 1.79 17.90
N HIS A 40 -3.84 2.26 17.62
CA HIS A 40 -3.58 3.44 16.80
C HIS A 40 -2.39 3.21 15.88
N ARG A 41 -2.48 3.77 14.66
CA ARG A 41 -1.37 3.82 13.72
C ARG A 41 -0.27 4.73 14.25
N ILE A 42 0.98 4.27 14.21
CA ILE A 42 2.15 5.07 14.59
C ILE A 42 2.65 5.79 13.34
N GLU A 43 2.23 7.05 13.18
CA GLU A 43 2.74 7.88 12.08
C GLU A 43 4.24 8.17 12.28
N TRP A 44 5.02 8.10 11.20
CA TRP A 44 6.47 8.37 11.18
C TRP A 44 7.37 7.33 11.87
N ALA A 45 6.90 6.09 12.04
CA ALA A 45 7.78 4.99 12.37
C ALA A 45 8.88 4.81 11.31
N ASP A 46 10.03 4.24 11.70
CA ASP A 46 11.13 3.97 10.76
C ASP A 46 10.75 2.96 9.66
N VAL A 47 9.75 2.11 9.95
CA VAL A 47 9.17 1.10 9.05
C VAL A 47 7.69 0.92 9.40
N ASP A 48 6.87 0.54 8.41
CA ASP A 48 5.42 0.44 8.58
C ASP A 48 4.96 -0.90 9.18
N VAL A 49 5.64 -2.01 8.87
CA VAL A 49 5.30 -3.35 9.38
C VAL A 49 6.55 -4.10 9.78
N THR A 50 6.51 -4.81 10.92
CA THR A 50 7.57 -5.74 11.34
C THR A 50 6.98 -7.11 11.63
N ASP A 51 7.53 -8.17 11.02
CA ASP A 51 7.09 -9.54 11.23
C ASP A 51 8.22 -10.57 11.07
N GLY A 52 8.57 -11.27 12.15
CA GLY A 52 9.56 -12.35 12.13
C GLY A 52 10.90 -11.95 11.52
N GLY A 53 11.41 -10.75 11.86
CA GLY A 53 12.69 -10.22 11.38
C GLY A 53 12.63 -9.50 10.04
N ILE A 54 11.49 -9.53 9.34
CA ILE A 54 11.25 -8.72 8.14
C ILE A 54 10.71 -7.36 8.58
N THR A 55 11.26 -6.29 8.01
CA THR A 55 10.68 -4.95 8.09
C THR A 55 10.20 -4.50 6.72
N LEU A 56 9.01 -3.92 6.65
CA LEU A 56 8.34 -3.53 5.41
C LEU A 56 8.05 -2.04 5.37
N GLU A 57 8.28 -1.43 4.21
CA GLU A 57 7.80 -0.10 3.85
C GLU A 57 6.60 -0.25 2.89
N VAL A 58 5.45 0.30 3.24
CA VAL A 58 4.21 0.19 2.45
C VAL A 58 3.99 1.48 1.67
N LYS A 59 3.91 1.37 0.34
CA LYS A 59 3.63 2.52 -0.53
C LYS A 59 2.36 2.28 -1.33
N SER A 60 1.42 3.22 -1.23
CA SER A 60 0.13 3.15 -1.91
C SER A 60 0.02 4.12 -3.09
N ALA A 61 -0.62 3.67 -4.17
CA ALA A 61 -1.01 4.49 -5.30
C ALA A 61 -2.39 4.08 -5.83
N ALA A 62 -3.03 4.97 -6.59
CA ALA A 62 -4.30 4.69 -7.25
C ALA A 62 -4.41 5.48 -8.55
N TYR A 63 -5.15 4.97 -9.53
CA TYR A 63 -5.45 5.70 -10.75
C TYR A 63 -6.44 6.84 -10.49
N VAL A 64 -7.51 6.54 -9.74
CA VAL A 64 -8.54 7.51 -9.32
C VAL A 64 -8.18 8.13 -7.96
N GLN A 65 -8.45 9.43 -7.81
CA GLN A 65 -8.27 10.19 -6.56
C GLN A 65 -9.61 10.72 -6.04
N SER A 66 -9.63 11.16 -4.78
CA SER A 66 -10.83 11.76 -4.15
C SER A 66 -11.16 13.17 -4.65
N TRP A 67 -10.33 13.77 -5.50
CA TRP A 67 -10.55 15.08 -6.12
C TRP A 67 -10.75 14.93 -7.63
N PRO A 68 -11.43 15.89 -8.30
CA PRO A 68 -11.64 15.83 -9.74
C PRO A 68 -10.34 15.73 -10.54
N GLN A 69 -10.32 14.85 -11.55
CA GLN A 69 -9.18 14.65 -12.45
C GLN A 69 -9.63 14.66 -13.91
N ALA A 70 -8.84 15.30 -14.78
CA ALA A 70 -9.08 15.24 -16.24
C ALA A 70 -8.63 13.91 -16.86
N LYS A 71 -7.70 13.21 -16.20
CA LYS A 71 -7.20 11.88 -16.59
C LYS A 71 -6.67 11.13 -15.35
N PRO A 72 -6.60 9.80 -15.39
CA PRO A 72 -6.02 9.00 -14.31
C PRO A 72 -4.59 9.41 -13.94
N SER A 73 -4.25 9.22 -12.66
CA SER A 73 -2.90 9.44 -12.15
C SER A 73 -1.88 8.53 -12.83
N VAL A 74 -0.70 9.06 -13.13
CA VAL A 74 0.46 8.24 -13.52
C VAL A 74 1.01 7.56 -12.27
N ILE A 75 1.04 6.23 -12.27
CA ILE A 75 1.47 5.46 -11.09
C ILE A 75 3.00 5.47 -10.95
N SER A 76 3.46 5.96 -9.80
CA SER A 76 4.85 5.97 -9.38
C SER A 76 4.92 5.89 -7.85
N PHE A 77 5.83 5.07 -7.34
CA PHE A 77 6.03 4.88 -5.91
C PHE A 77 7.36 5.50 -5.48
N PRO A 78 7.38 6.35 -4.43
CA PRO A 78 8.62 6.83 -3.86
C PRO A 78 9.37 5.70 -3.13
N ILE A 79 10.69 5.64 -3.29
CA ILE A 79 11.60 4.61 -2.72
C ILE A 79 12.85 5.24 -2.08
N GLU A 80 12.71 6.47 -1.58
CA GLU A 80 13.81 7.22 -0.94
C GLU A 80 14.17 6.63 0.43
N GLN A 81 13.18 6.14 1.20
CA GLN A 81 13.37 5.53 2.52
C GLN A 81 13.74 4.05 2.39
N ARG A 82 15.03 3.72 2.45
CA ARG A 82 15.56 2.35 2.26
C ARG A 82 15.93 1.65 3.56
N VAL A 83 15.23 2.00 4.64
CA VAL A 83 15.45 1.44 5.99
C VAL A 83 14.84 0.05 6.10
N ALA A 84 13.65 -0.15 5.53
CA ALA A 84 12.98 -1.44 5.52
C ALA A 84 13.72 -2.49 4.68
N THR A 85 13.63 -3.76 5.08
CA THR A 85 14.21 -4.88 4.33
C THR A 85 13.51 -5.13 2.98
N ALA A 86 12.23 -4.77 2.86
CA ALA A 86 11.47 -4.85 1.63
C ALA A 86 10.39 -3.76 1.53
N TYR A 87 9.90 -3.54 0.32
CA TYR A 87 8.74 -2.71 0.04
C TYR A 87 7.51 -3.58 -0.26
N VAL A 88 6.34 -3.10 0.16
CA VAL A 88 5.06 -3.55 -0.37
C VAL A 88 4.41 -2.41 -1.14
N PHE A 89 4.47 -2.49 -2.47
CA PHE A 89 3.76 -1.54 -3.33
C PHE A 89 2.31 -1.99 -3.49
N CYS A 90 1.36 -1.11 -3.16
CA CYS A 90 -0.06 -1.38 -3.19
C CYS A 90 -0.72 -0.45 -4.23
N LEU A 91 -1.31 -1.01 -5.27
CA LEU A 91 -2.04 -0.27 -6.30
C LEU A 91 -3.53 -0.58 -6.21
N LEU A 92 -4.34 0.45 -5.95
CA LEU A 92 -5.77 0.40 -6.25
C LEU A 92 -5.94 0.68 -7.75
N ALA A 93 -6.23 -0.38 -8.51
CA ALA A 93 -6.07 -0.43 -9.96
C ALA A 93 -7.32 -0.06 -10.76
N GLU A 94 -8.48 0.08 -10.11
CA GLU A 94 -9.69 0.57 -10.78
C GLU A 94 -9.47 1.99 -11.32
N GLN A 95 -9.87 2.18 -12.58
CA GLN A 95 -9.69 3.43 -13.34
C GLN A 95 -11.01 4.18 -13.53
N ASP A 96 -12.14 3.51 -13.37
CA ASP A 96 -13.47 4.11 -13.41
C ASP A 96 -13.81 4.76 -12.06
N PRO A 97 -13.98 6.10 -12.01
CA PRO A 97 -14.36 6.79 -10.78
C PRO A 97 -15.72 6.39 -10.20
N GLU A 98 -16.61 5.79 -11.01
CA GLU A 98 -17.91 5.32 -10.55
C GLU A 98 -17.85 3.93 -9.91
N LEU A 99 -16.80 3.14 -10.20
CA LEU A 99 -16.66 1.76 -9.73
C LEU A 99 -15.60 1.59 -8.64
N VAL A 100 -14.69 2.55 -8.49
CA VAL A 100 -13.58 2.42 -7.55
C VAL A 100 -14.08 2.32 -6.10
N ASP A 101 -13.72 1.22 -5.45
CA ASP A 101 -14.00 0.97 -4.03
C ASP A 101 -12.73 0.42 -3.36
N PRO A 102 -12.05 1.24 -2.53
CA PRO A 102 -10.89 0.77 -1.78
C PRO A 102 -11.16 -0.44 -0.89
N GLN A 103 -12.41 -0.74 -0.52
CA GLN A 103 -12.76 -1.91 0.28
C GLN A 103 -12.91 -3.19 -0.55
N ASP A 104 -13.07 -3.06 -1.87
CA ASP A 104 -13.06 -4.20 -2.78
C ASP A 104 -11.61 -4.64 -3.03
N LEU A 105 -11.19 -5.70 -2.31
CA LEU A 105 -9.83 -6.23 -2.39
C LEU A 105 -9.47 -6.80 -3.77
N THR A 106 -10.46 -7.05 -4.64
CA THR A 106 -10.20 -7.49 -6.02
C THR A 106 -9.68 -6.35 -6.90
N GLN A 107 -9.87 -5.09 -6.48
CA GLN A 107 -9.34 -3.92 -7.16
C GLN A 107 -7.88 -3.62 -6.78
N TRP A 108 -7.27 -4.37 -5.86
CA TRP A 108 -5.91 -4.15 -5.40
C TRP A 108 -4.90 -5.11 -6.01
N HIS A 109 -3.76 -4.56 -6.45
CA HIS A 109 -2.57 -5.31 -6.85
C HIS A 109 -1.41 -4.98 -5.91
N PHE A 110 -0.63 -6.01 -5.57
CA PHE A 110 0.49 -5.89 -4.64
C PHE A 110 1.80 -6.33 -5.29
N TRP A 111 2.92 -5.75 -4.86
CA TRP A 111 4.26 -6.25 -5.16
C TRP A 111 5.08 -6.24 -3.88
N VAL A 112 5.62 -7.40 -3.52
CA VAL A 112 6.60 -7.53 -2.43
C VAL A 112 7.99 -7.55 -3.05
N VAL A 113 8.80 -6.54 -2.76
CA VAL A 113 10.10 -6.34 -3.42
C VAL A 113 11.18 -6.11 -2.36
N PRO A 114 12.18 -7.00 -2.24
CA PRO A 114 13.32 -6.77 -1.36
C PRO A 114 14.01 -5.44 -1.70
N THR A 115 14.37 -4.64 -0.71
CA THR A 115 14.98 -3.31 -0.90
C THR A 115 16.25 -3.39 -1.75
N GLY A 116 17.06 -4.46 -1.57
CA GLY A 116 18.27 -4.71 -2.36
C GLY A 116 18.02 -5.07 -3.83
N LYS A 117 16.77 -5.34 -4.25
CA LYS A 117 16.41 -5.57 -5.67
C LYS A 117 16.02 -4.27 -6.39
N LEU A 118 15.85 -3.17 -5.66
CA LEU A 118 15.57 -1.86 -6.26
C LEU A 118 16.87 -1.15 -6.60
N HIS A 119 16.96 -0.62 -7.83
CA HIS A 119 18.14 0.13 -8.29
C HIS A 119 18.58 1.20 -7.29
N GLU A 120 19.85 1.15 -6.88
CA GLU A 120 20.47 2.14 -6.00
C GLU A 120 20.40 3.55 -6.62
N GLY A 121 20.25 4.57 -5.78
CA GLY A 121 20.17 5.97 -6.19
C GLY A 121 18.85 6.42 -6.85
N ARG A 122 17.94 5.50 -7.23
CA ARG A 122 16.60 5.88 -7.65
C ARG A 122 15.74 6.30 -6.46
N LYS A 123 14.98 7.38 -6.67
CA LYS A 123 14.04 7.97 -5.69
C LYS A 123 12.61 7.48 -5.86
N SER A 124 12.28 6.91 -7.02
CA SER A 124 10.97 6.34 -7.31
C SER A 124 11.05 5.19 -8.32
N ILE A 125 9.98 4.40 -8.38
CA ILE A 125 9.76 3.39 -9.41
C ILE A 125 8.36 3.56 -10.01
N GLY A 126 8.28 3.64 -11.33
CA GLY A 126 7.01 3.66 -12.06
C GLY A 126 6.42 2.27 -12.22
N LEU A 127 5.10 2.19 -12.47
CA LEU A 127 4.39 0.92 -12.61
C LEU A 127 4.92 0.02 -13.73
N GLN A 128 5.20 0.57 -14.92
CA GLN A 128 5.69 -0.23 -16.04
C GLN A 128 7.06 -0.89 -15.76
N PRO A 129 8.07 -0.18 -15.24
CA PRO A 129 9.29 -0.80 -14.73
C PRO A 129 9.05 -1.86 -13.64
N LEU A 130 8.15 -1.60 -12.69
CA LEU A 130 7.79 -2.55 -11.64
C LEU A 130 7.24 -3.85 -12.23
N ILE A 131 6.30 -3.74 -13.17
CA ILE A 131 5.70 -4.89 -13.86
C ILE A 131 6.74 -5.68 -14.66
N ARG A 132 7.62 -4.97 -15.39
CA ARG A 132 8.68 -5.63 -16.19
C ARG A 132 9.67 -6.41 -15.33
N ALA A 133 9.97 -5.93 -14.13
CA ALA A 133 10.98 -6.53 -13.26
C ALA A 133 10.39 -7.62 -12.35
N PHE A 134 9.13 -7.47 -11.89
CA PHE A 134 8.55 -8.31 -10.84
C PHE A 134 7.20 -8.94 -11.21
N GLY A 135 6.77 -8.81 -12.48
CA GLY A 135 5.50 -9.35 -12.96
C GLY A 135 4.29 -8.45 -12.68
N PRO A 136 3.07 -8.87 -13.05
CA PRO A 136 1.87 -8.03 -13.02
C PRO A 136 1.36 -7.66 -11.62
N GLY A 137 2.02 -8.13 -10.56
CA GLY A 137 1.56 -8.01 -9.18
C GLY A 137 0.73 -9.22 -8.77
N ILE A 138 0.54 -9.36 -7.46
CA ILE A 138 -0.20 -10.44 -6.82
C ILE A 138 -1.50 -9.92 -6.22
N SER A 139 -2.46 -10.82 -6.01
CA SER A 139 -3.71 -10.52 -5.31
C SER A 139 -3.50 -10.41 -3.80
N TYR A 140 -4.49 -9.85 -3.10
CA TYR A 140 -4.47 -9.78 -1.63
C TYR A 140 -4.27 -11.14 -0.95
N GLY A 141 -4.89 -12.21 -1.48
CA GLY A 141 -4.80 -13.56 -0.91
C GLY A 141 -3.41 -14.19 -0.97
N GLU A 142 -2.55 -13.72 -1.88
CA GLU A 142 -1.19 -14.21 -2.07
C GLU A 142 -0.16 -13.43 -1.23
N LEU A 143 -0.55 -12.28 -0.68
CA LEU A 143 0.34 -11.33 -0.04
C LEU A 143 1.12 -11.93 1.14
N ARG A 144 0.43 -12.68 2.01
CA ARG A 144 1.06 -13.36 3.15
C ARG A 144 2.20 -14.29 2.70
N ALA A 145 1.88 -15.22 1.80
CA ALA A 145 2.84 -16.23 1.37
C ALA A 145 4.06 -15.58 0.70
N CYS A 146 3.85 -14.49 -0.05
CA CYS A 146 4.93 -13.75 -0.68
C CYS A 146 5.83 -13.00 0.33
N ILE A 147 5.26 -12.42 1.39
CA ILE A 147 6.04 -11.79 2.47
C ILE A 147 6.80 -12.85 3.27
N GLU A 148 6.17 -13.96 3.64
CA GLU A 148 6.80 -15.04 4.40
C GLU A 148 7.97 -15.68 3.62
N ALA A 149 7.89 -15.72 2.29
CA ALA A 149 8.98 -16.16 1.43
C ALA A 149 10.23 -15.25 1.45
N LEU A 150 10.17 -14.06 2.05
CA LEU A 150 11.38 -13.24 2.27
C LEU A 150 12.28 -13.78 3.38
N ARG A 151 11.80 -14.72 4.21
CA ARG A 151 12.55 -15.30 5.34
C ARG A 151 13.55 -16.38 4.93
N THR A 152 13.40 -16.92 3.72
CA THR A 152 14.24 -18.00 3.16
C THR A 152 15.43 -17.44 2.41
#